data_AF-A0A2D8EYJ3-F1
#
_entry.id   AF-A0A2D8EYJ3-F1
#
_cell.length_a   1.000
_cell.length_b   1.000
_cell.length_c   1.000
_cell.angle_alpha   90.00
_cell.angle_beta   90.00
_cell.angle_gamma   90.00
#
_symmetry.space_group_name_H-M   'P 1'
#
loop_
_entity.id
_entity.type
_entity.pdbx_description
1 polymer ?
#
loop_
_entity_poly.entity_id
_entity_poly.type
_entity_poly.pdbx_seq_one_letter_code
_entity_poly.pdbx_strand_id
1 'polypeptide(L)'
;MLKNISRSRAYAATMSFSHSSGPVLRDRLHEMMSDQSTQPQGSWHWNAASRHLLIEAPKGSDHSDLAGQWSIDAIEQMFEGLSRGRLAQAFSTSDGPVRCDLRLSSGADIHLVGAFISEEDAHGMLLAGNEFAEIDPSDLQPGPDLYPVFQPIISLGSGHIAGFEALARWDDGEVRNPPSRYEDEALASNMLIRSAETLSKLRESSGRSDLFMHVNLTARDLSRSTLPALVEALMQGYDLPEKAIRIELTEQAALRDESHALAAVMALKAVGAGLVLDDFGTGHSSFAWLADFPADSLKVDHGLTRRLGQHRTDTILGTLTLLAARLDMTTTAEGVEHKDDAAKLRSLGFDYAQGFAFARPMEEAAAIAFLIN
;
A
#
# COMPACT_ATOMS: atom_id res chain seq x y z
N MET A 1 -51.81 -18.53 -25.35
CA MET A 1 -51.24 -17.28 -25.88
C MET A 1 -49.88 -17.09 -25.23
N LEU A 2 -48.83 -17.03 -26.04
CA LEU A 2 -47.40 -17.06 -25.66
C LEU A 2 -46.92 -15.80 -24.92
N LYS A 3 -45.95 -15.97 -24.00
CA LYS A 3 -44.65 -15.26 -23.85
C LYS A 3 -44.15 -15.49 -22.41
N ASN A 4 -43.24 -16.46 -22.16
CA ASN A 4 -41.77 -16.33 -22.14
C ASN A 4 -41.25 -15.08 -21.42
N ILE A 5 -40.61 -15.26 -20.25
CA ILE A 5 -39.34 -14.62 -19.84
C ILE A 5 -38.59 -15.60 -18.90
N SER A 6 -37.49 -16.10 -19.47
CA SER A 6 -36.18 -16.51 -18.94
C SER A 6 -35.95 -16.72 -17.44
N ARG A 7 -35.46 -17.92 -17.13
CA ARG A 7 -34.72 -18.29 -15.90
C ARG A 7 -33.28 -17.79 -16.01
N SER A 8 -32.79 -17.05 -15.01
CA SER A 8 -31.34 -16.92 -14.75
C SER A 8 -30.99 -17.75 -13.51
N ARG A 9 -30.29 -18.88 -13.72
CA ARG A 9 -29.61 -19.64 -12.67
C ARG A 9 -28.41 -18.81 -12.19
N ALA A 10 -28.43 -18.38 -10.94
CA ALA A 10 -27.23 -17.93 -10.25
C ALA A 10 -26.37 -19.16 -9.94
N TYR A 11 -25.15 -19.18 -10.46
CA TYR A 11 -24.11 -20.12 -10.04
C TYR A 11 -23.58 -19.62 -8.69
N ALA A 12 -24.01 -20.26 -7.60
CA ALA A 12 -23.29 -20.21 -6.33
C ALA A 12 -22.18 -21.26 -6.42
N ALA A 13 -20.94 -20.83 -6.64
CA ALA A 13 -19.77 -21.67 -6.43
C ALA A 13 -19.36 -21.50 -4.95
N THR A 14 -19.85 -22.40 -4.11
CA THR A 14 -19.35 -22.58 -2.76
C THR A 14 -17.98 -23.26 -2.87
N MET A 15 -16.89 -22.50 -2.82
CA MET A 15 -15.56 -23.07 -2.57
C MET A 15 -15.47 -23.39 -1.08
N SER A 16 -15.55 -24.68 -0.76
CA SER A 16 -15.19 -25.21 0.55
C SER A 16 -13.68 -25.15 0.72
N PHE A 17 -13.19 -24.29 1.61
CA PHE A 17 -11.79 -24.26 2.02
C PHE A 17 -11.49 -25.50 2.87
N SER A 18 -10.74 -26.46 2.33
CA SER A 18 -10.21 -27.59 3.09
C SER A 18 -9.04 -27.11 3.94
N HIS A 19 -9.21 -27.12 5.26
CA HIS A 19 -8.15 -26.88 6.25
C HIS A 19 -7.10 -28.00 6.21
N SER A 20 -5.95 -27.75 5.58
CA SER A 20 -4.71 -28.49 5.89
C SER A 20 -3.45 -27.79 5.36
N SER A 21 -3.05 -26.66 5.95
CA SER A 21 -1.79 -25.97 5.59
C SER A 21 -0.95 -25.46 6.78
N GLY A 22 -1.35 -25.72 8.03
CA GLY A 22 -0.78 -25.07 9.22
C GLY A 22 0.73 -25.30 9.54
N PRO A 23 1.39 -26.42 9.18
CA PRO A 23 2.84 -26.57 9.44
C PRO A 23 3.72 -25.91 8.37
N VAL A 24 3.33 -26.01 7.09
CA VAL A 24 4.15 -25.57 5.95
C VAL A 24 4.14 -24.04 5.83
N LEU A 25 3.00 -23.38 6.12
CA LEU A 25 2.92 -21.93 6.02
C LEU A 25 3.53 -21.21 7.23
N ARG A 26 3.43 -21.80 8.44
CA ARG A 26 4.13 -21.30 9.62
C ARG A 26 5.65 -21.33 9.44
N ASP A 27 6.18 -22.41 8.88
CA ASP A 27 7.59 -22.52 8.53
C ASP A 27 7.97 -21.50 7.42
N ARG A 28 7.10 -21.29 6.41
CA ARG A 28 7.30 -20.27 5.35
C ARG A 28 7.22 -18.83 5.85
N LEU A 29 6.34 -18.50 6.78
CA LEU A 29 6.25 -17.17 7.38
C LEU A 29 7.43 -16.94 8.32
N HIS A 30 7.81 -17.96 9.09
CA HIS A 30 9.04 -17.92 9.85
C HIS A 30 10.26 -17.79 8.93
N GLU A 31 10.31 -18.47 7.78
CA GLU A 31 11.31 -18.26 6.73
C GLU A 31 11.21 -16.85 6.14
N MET A 32 10.06 -16.32 5.71
CA MET A 32 9.90 -14.95 5.21
C MET A 32 10.31 -13.87 6.24
N MET A 33 10.10 -14.13 7.52
CA MET A 33 10.49 -13.27 8.64
C MET A 33 11.94 -13.47 9.09
N SER A 34 12.57 -14.62 8.78
CA SER A 34 13.94 -14.98 9.20
C SER A 34 14.97 -15.00 8.04
N ASP A 35 14.51 -15.03 6.80
CA ASP A 35 15.31 -15.06 5.58
C ASP A 35 15.66 -13.62 5.21
N GLN A 36 16.92 -13.30 5.49
CA GLN A 36 17.51 -11.97 5.46
C GLN A 36 17.64 -11.38 4.03
N SER A 37 17.05 -11.98 2.99
CA SER A 37 17.37 -11.64 1.60
C SER A 37 16.30 -11.94 0.54
N THR A 38 14.99 -11.85 0.84
CA THR A 38 13.98 -11.79 -0.24
C THR A 38 13.99 -10.39 -0.87
N GLN A 39 15.11 -10.06 -1.52
CA GLN A 39 15.19 -8.92 -2.39
C GLN A 39 14.30 -9.20 -3.62
N PRO A 40 13.61 -8.19 -4.14
CA PRO A 40 12.95 -8.25 -5.43
C PRO A 40 13.86 -8.86 -6.47
N GLN A 41 13.34 -9.87 -7.16
CA GLN A 41 14.04 -10.51 -8.28
C GLN A 41 14.18 -9.57 -9.47
N GLY A 42 13.44 -8.46 -9.47
CA GLY A 42 13.62 -7.35 -10.38
C GLY A 42 12.48 -6.34 -10.34
N SER A 43 12.60 -5.31 -11.15
CA SER A 43 11.54 -4.40 -11.54
C SER A 43 11.24 -4.58 -13.03
N TRP A 44 10.05 -4.15 -13.44
CA TRP A 44 9.68 -4.07 -14.84
C TRP A 44 9.01 -2.73 -15.15
N HIS A 45 9.20 -2.29 -16.39
CA HIS A 45 8.58 -1.10 -16.96
C HIS A 45 8.06 -1.44 -18.37
N TRP A 46 6.76 -1.30 -18.56
CA TRP A 46 6.12 -1.38 -19.85
C TRP A 46 5.89 0.02 -20.42
N ASN A 47 6.30 0.22 -21.65
CA ASN A 47 6.03 1.44 -22.40
C ASN A 47 5.21 1.11 -23.67
N ALA A 48 3.94 1.52 -23.69
CA ALA A 48 2.99 1.20 -24.75
C ALA A 48 3.36 1.87 -26.08
N ALA A 49 3.93 3.09 -26.05
CA ALA A 49 4.32 3.83 -27.25
C ALA A 49 5.42 3.11 -28.04
N SER A 50 6.45 2.61 -27.35
CA SER A 50 7.52 1.82 -27.94
C SER A 50 7.15 0.34 -28.08
N ARG A 51 6.13 -0.14 -27.36
CA ARG A 51 5.74 -1.56 -27.21
C ARG A 51 6.88 -2.44 -26.68
N HIS A 52 7.65 -1.90 -25.74
CA HIS A 52 8.73 -2.62 -25.09
C HIS A 52 8.48 -2.80 -23.60
N LEU A 53 8.87 -3.97 -23.10
CA LEU A 53 8.98 -4.31 -21.70
C LEU A 53 10.46 -4.28 -21.32
N LEU A 54 10.85 -3.38 -20.43
CA LEU A 54 12.13 -3.40 -19.76
C LEU A 54 11.99 -4.24 -18.49
N ILE A 55 12.89 -5.19 -18.29
CA ILE A 55 13.06 -5.93 -17.03
C ILE A 55 14.45 -5.65 -16.50
N GLU A 56 14.52 -5.19 -15.26
CA GLU A 56 15.76 -5.00 -14.53
C GLU A 56 15.83 -6.07 -13.44
N ALA A 57 16.77 -7.01 -13.56
CA ALA A 57 16.98 -8.06 -12.56
C ALA A 57 18.42 -7.99 -11.99
N PRO A 58 18.64 -8.26 -10.70
CA PRO A 58 19.97 -8.30 -10.12
C PRO A 58 20.87 -9.32 -10.83
N LYS A 59 22.13 -8.93 -11.12
CA LYS A 59 23.10 -9.82 -11.77
C LYS A 59 23.40 -11.04 -10.89
N GLY A 60 23.27 -12.23 -11.46
CA GLY A 60 23.50 -13.50 -10.75
C GLY A 60 22.31 -14.02 -9.97
N SER A 61 21.13 -13.38 -10.08
CA SER A 61 19.86 -13.98 -9.66
C SER A 61 19.43 -15.11 -10.61
N ASP A 62 18.54 -15.99 -10.15
CA ASP A 62 17.96 -17.07 -10.96
C ASP A 62 17.16 -16.55 -12.19
N HIS A 63 16.90 -15.24 -12.22
CA HIS A 63 16.14 -14.54 -13.25
C HIS A 63 16.96 -13.55 -14.07
N SER A 64 18.30 -13.56 -13.94
CA SER A 64 19.14 -12.61 -14.68
C SER A 64 19.00 -12.72 -16.21
N ASP A 65 18.56 -13.88 -16.71
CA ASP A 65 18.31 -14.11 -18.14
C ASP A 65 17.10 -13.32 -18.68
N LEU A 66 16.20 -12.87 -17.80
CA LEU A 66 15.09 -12.00 -18.17
C LEU A 66 15.50 -10.54 -18.27
N ALA A 67 16.65 -10.14 -17.71
CA ALA A 67 17.07 -8.75 -17.69
C ALA A 67 17.33 -8.23 -19.11
N GLY A 68 16.70 -7.13 -19.47
CA GLY A 68 16.82 -6.52 -20.77
C GLY A 68 15.54 -5.84 -21.25
N GLN A 69 15.62 -5.28 -22.45
CA GLN A 69 14.49 -4.66 -23.13
C GLN A 69 13.95 -5.64 -24.19
N TRP A 70 12.65 -5.89 -24.13
CA TRP A 70 12.00 -6.93 -24.93
C TRP A 70 10.79 -6.38 -25.68
N SER A 71 10.58 -6.85 -26.90
CA SER A 71 9.23 -6.88 -27.45
C SER A 71 8.43 -8.03 -26.82
N ILE A 72 7.10 -7.90 -26.79
CA ILE A 72 6.23 -8.97 -26.26
C ILE A 72 6.48 -10.29 -26.98
N ASP A 73 6.54 -10.28 -28.31
CA ASP A 73 6.78 -11.50 -29.11
C ASP A 73 8.13 -12.18 -28.79
N ALA A 74 9.15 -11.39 -28.46
CA ALA A 74 10.48 -11.89 -28.14
C ALA A 74 10.53 -12.52 -26.74
N ILE A 75 10.00 -11.83 -25.72
CA ILE A 75 10.00 -12.38 -24.35
C ILE A 75 9.05 -13.57 -24.22
N GLU A 76 7.98 -13.65 -25.01
CA GLU A 76 7.07 -14.79 -25.01
C GLU A 76 7.74 -16.11 -25.40
N GLN A 77 8.88 -16.07 -26.12
CA GLN A 77 9.67 -17.27 -26.40
C GLN A 77 10.30 -17.87 -25.14
N MET A 78 10.42 -17.09 -24.06
CA MET A 78 10.96 -17.55 -22.78
C MET A 78 9.92 -18.29 -21.95
N PHE A 79 8.63 -18.22 -22.30
CA PHE A 79 7.54 -18.83 -21.53
C PHE A 79 7.02 -20.12 -22.15
N GLU A 80 6.55 -21.01 -21.29
CA GLU A 80 5.99 -22.30 -21.67
C GLU A 80 4.47 -22.39 -21.48
N GLY A 81 3.84 -23.26 -22.26
CA GLY A 81 2.45 -23.66 -22.09
C GLY A 81 1.45 -22.50 -22.07
N LEU A 82 0.64 -22.46 -21.02
CA LEU A 82 -0.47 -21.50 -20.84
C LEU A 82 -0.02 -20.08 -20.48
N SER A 83 1.29 -19.85 -20.31
CA SER A 83 1.86 -18.53 -20.00
C SER A 83 2.01 -17.65 -21.24
N ARG A 84 2.05 -18.26 -22.44
CA ARG A 84 2.14 -17.52 -23.71
C ARG A 84 0.86 -16.72 -23.96
N GLY A 85 1.00 -15.47 -24.41
CA GLY A 85 -0.13 -14.55 -24.62
C GLY A 85 -0.61 -13.82 -23.36
N ARG A 86 -0.22 -14.24 -22.16
CA ARG A 86 -0.67 -13.58 -20.91
C ARG A 86 -0.12 -12.17 -20.77
N LEU A 87 1.15 -11.94 -21.13
CA LEU A 87 1.71 -10.58 -21.14
C LEU A 87 1.02 -9.69 -22.17
N ALA A 88 0.79 -10.19 -23.39
CA ALA A 88 0.06 -9.46 -24.41
C ALA A 88 -1.35 -9.07 -23.93
N GLN A 89 -2.02 -9.96 -23.20
CA GLN A 89 -3.32 -9.68 -22.60
C GLN A 89 -3.22 -8.68 -21.44
N ALA A 90 -2.24 -8.83 -20.55
CA ALA A 90 -2.05 -7.96 -19.40
C ALA A 90 -1.73 -6.51 -19.80
N PHE A 91 -1.02 -6.32 -20.92
CA PHE A 91 -0.72 -4.99 -21.47
C PHE A 91 -1.67 -4.57 -22.61
N SER A 92 -2.77 -5.30 -22.82
CA SER A 92 -3.82 -4.89 -23.75
C SER A 92 -4.75 -3.83 -23.15
N THR A 93 -4.78 -3.73 -21.82
CA THR A 93 -5.38 -2.62 -21.10
C THR A 93 -4.41 -1.43 -21.05
N SER A 94 -4.93 -0.25 -20.75
CA SER A 94 -4.16 1.00 -20.62
C SER A 94 -4.37 1.66 -19.25
N ASP A 95 -4.93 0.94 -18.28
CA ASP A 95 -5.19 1.44 -16.94
C ASP A 95 -5.32 0.24 -15.97
N GLY A 96 -5.14 0.51 -14.68
CA GLY A 96 -5.40 -0.42 -13.59
C GLY A 96 -4.25 -1.36 -13.23
N PRO A 97 -4.52 -2.37 -12.40
CA PRO A 97 -3.51 -3.31 -11.92
C PRO A 97 -3.08 -4.28 -13.02
N VAL A 98 -1.78 -4.57 -13.06
CA VAL A 98 -1.14 -5.61 -13.86
C VAL A 98 -0.75 -6.74 -12.92
N ARG A 99 -1.36 -7.90 -13.11
CA ARG A 99 -1.02 -9.13 -12.39
C ARG A 99 -0.90 -10.27 -13.39
N CYS A 100 0.28 -10.84 -13.51
CA CYS A 100 0.56 -11.85 -14.52
C CYS A 100 1.45 -12.95 -13.96
N ASP A 101 0.86 -14.13 -13.77
CA ASP A 101 1.59 -15.35 -13.41
C ASP A 101 2.13 -15.99 -14.67
N LEU A 102 3.44 -16.25 -14.70
CA LEU A 102 4.13 -16.81 -15.85
C LEU A 102 5.01 -17.97 -15.41
N ARG A 103 5.11 -18.95 -16.31
CA ARG A 103 6.03 -20.07 -16.18
C ARG A 103 7.09 -19.99 -17.27
N LEU A 104 8.34 -19.91 -16.85
CA LEU A 104 9.50 -19.92 -17.71
C LEU A 104 9.71 -21.31 -18.31
N SER A 105 10.32 -21.36 -19.50
CA SER A 105 10.70 -22.62 -20.16
C SER A 105 11.78 -23.41 -19.41
N SER A 106 12.44 -22.78 -18.44
CA SER A 106 13.30 -23.44 -17.46
C SER A 106 12.52 -24.21 -16.39
N GLY A 107 11.19 -24.02 -16.31
CA GLY A 107 10.29 -24.61 -15.33
C GLY A 107 10.08 -23.75 -14.07
N ALA A 108 10.73 -22.59 -13.95
CA ALA A 108 10.53 -21.65 -12.86
C ALA A 108 9.26 -20.82 -13.05
N ASP A 109 8.55 -20.54 -11.97
CA ASP A 109 7.39 -19.65 -11.97
C ASP A 109 7.82 -18.24 -11.54
N ILE A 110 7.26 -17.21 -12.18
CA ILE A 110 7.47 -15.79 -11.88
C ILE A 110 6.13 -15.04 -11.89
N HIS A 111 6.07 -13.92 -11.19
CA HIS A 111 4.90 -13.05 -11.14
C HIS A 111 5.30 -11.62 -11.48
N LEU A 112 4.58 -10.99 -12.42
CA LEU A 112 4.63 -9.54 -12.61
C LEU A 112 3.47 -8.93 -11.85
N VAL A 113 3.79 -8.07 -10.88
CA VAL A 113 2.79 -7.36 -10.07
C VAL A 113 3.09 -5.87 -10.12
N GLY A 114 2.12 -5.07 -10.56
CA GLY A 114 2.28 -3.64 -10.76
C GLY A 114 1.02 -2.98 -11.27
N ALA A 115 1.13 -1.77 -11.78
CA ALA A 115 -0.02 -1.01 -12.26
C ALA A 115 0.40 0.00 -13.34
N PHE A 116 -0.59 0.42 -14.12
CA PHE A 116 -0.46 1.57 -15.01
C PHE A 116 -0.41 2.87 -14.18
N ILE A 117 0.56 3.73 -14.50
CA ILE A 117 0.66 5.10 -13.98
C ILE A 117 -0.05 6.06 -14.94
N SER A 118 0.04 5.75 -16.23
CA SER A 118 -0.61 6.48 -17.32
C SER A 118 -1.09 5.49 -18.39
N GLU A 119 -1.76 5.98 -19.43
CA GLU A 119 -2.14 5.14 -20.58
C GLU A 119 -0.94 4.53 -21.31
N GLU A 120 0.25 5.11 -21.15
CA GLU A 120 1.46 4.71 -21.87
C GLU A 120 2.47 3.96 -21.01
N ASP A 121 2.44 4.13 -19.69
CA ASP A 121 3.46 3.60 -18.79
C ASP A 121 2.86 2.76 -17.65
N ALA A 122 3.38 1.55 -17.50
CA ALA A 122 3.10 0.69 -16.36
C ALA A 122 4.41 0.20 -15.72
N HIS A 123 4.42 0.15 -14.39
CA HIS A 123 5.59 -0.26 -13.62
C HIS A 123 5.19 -1.32 -12.60
N GLY A 124 6.16 -2.12 -12.18
CA GLY A 124 5.93 -3.08 -11.11
C GLY A 124 7.15 -3.89 -10.75
N MET A 125 6.93 -4.85 -9.86
CA MET A 125 7.93 -5.79 -9.38
C MET A 125 7.84 -7.12 -10.13
N LEU A 126 9.01 -7.72 -10.34
CA LEU A 126 9.16 -9.12 -10.74
C LEU A 126 9.44 -9.94 -9.47
N LEU A 127 8.60 -10.93 -9.23
CA LEU A 127 8.62 -11.74 -8.00
C LEU A 127 8.77 -13.23 -8.36
N ALA A 128 9.40 -14.00 -7.47
CA ALA A 128 9.58 -15.43 -7.68
C ALA A 128 8.30 -16.21 -7.35
N GLY A 129 8.11 -17.36 -8.00
CA GLY A 129 6.91 -18.21 -7.94
C GLY A 129 6.45 -18.67 -6.55
N ASN A 130 7.29 -18.58 -5.53
CA ASN A 130 6.96 -18.94 -4.16
C ASN A 130 6.58 -17.74 -3.28
N GLU A 131 6.86 -16.50 -3.70
CA GLU A 131 6.67 -15.29 -2.88
C GLU A 131 5.22 -14.81 -2.83
N PHE A 132 4.41 -15.17 -3.82
CA PHE A 132 2.98 -14.82 -3.92
C PHE A 132 2.02 -16.00 -3.65
N ALA A 133 2.53 -17.17 -3.26
CA ALA A 133 1.70 -18.33 -3.01
C ALA A 133 0.82 -18.13 -1.76
N GLU A 134 -0.51 -18.28 -1.92
CA GLU A 134 -1.59 -18.36 -0.92
C GLU A 134 -1.13 -18.20 0.55
N ILE A 135 -0.91 -16.96 0.99
CA ILE A 135 -0.74 -16.66 2.40
C ILE A 135 -2.15 -16.70 3.02
N ASP A 136 -2.43 -17.69 3.86
CA ASP A 136 -3.63 -17.71 4.68
C ASP A 136 -3.44 -16.72 5.85
N PRO A 137 -4.28 -15.69 5.98
CA PRO A 137 -4.13 -14.68 7.02
C PRO A 137 -4.28 -15.24 8.44
N SER A 138 -4.93 -16.40 8.59
CA SER A 138 -5.04 -17.09 9.88
C SER A 138 -3.73 -17.72 10.36
N ASP A 139 -2.77 -17.94 9.46
CA ASP A 139 -1.44 -18.46 9.78
C ASP A 139 -0.43 -17.36 10.16
N LEU A 140 -0.79 -16.08 9.94
CA LEU A 140 0.01 -14.92 10.31
C LEU A 140 -0.06 -14.68 11.82
N GLN A 141 1.05 -14.87 12.54
CA GLN A 141 1.16 -14.49 13.95
C GLN A 141 2.15 -13.34 14.13
N PRO A 142 1.73 -12.22 14.73
CA PRO A 142 2.64 -11.12 14.98
C PRO A 142 3.66 -11.48 16.06
N GLY A 143 4.89 -10.98 15.91
CA GLY A 143 5.95 -11.13 16.90
C GLY A 143 5.61 -10.48 18.25
N PRO A 144 6.21 -10.96 19.35
CA PRO A 144 6.14 -10.30 20.67
C PRO A 144 6.98 -9.02 20.70
N ASP A 145 6.75 -8.15 21.71
CA ASP A 145 7.54 -6.95 22.05
C ASP A 145 7.28 -5.67 21.22
N LEU A 146 6.45 -5.74 20.17
CA LEU A 146 6.01 -4.60 19.37
C LEU A 146 4.48 -4.56 19.24
N TYR A 147 3.89 -3.40 19.52
CA TYR A 147 2.45 -3.18 19.35
C TYR A 147 2.13 -1.82 18.71
N PRO A 148 1.06 -1.74 17.89
CA PRO A 148 0.56 -0.47 17.39
C PRO A 148 -0.28 0.24 18.46
N VAL A 149 -0.14 1.56 18.52
CA VAL A 149 -1.16 2.46 19.06
C VAL A 149 -1.76 3.27 17.92
N PHE A 150 -3.04 3.61 18.03
CA PHE A 150 -3.84 4.14 16.94
C PHE A 150 -4.18 5.60 17.21
N GLN A 151 -3.83 6.49 16.29
CA GLN A 151 -4.24 7.90 16.36
C GLN A 151 -5.36 8.17 15.37
N PRO A 152 -6.50 8.76 15.79
CA PRO A 152 -7.60 9.02 14.89
C PRO A 152 -7.27 10.15 13.90
N ILE A 153 -7.73 9.96 12.68
CA ILE A 153 -7.73 10.93 11.59
C ILE A 153 -9.17 11.39 11.40
N ILE A 154 -9.41 12.70 11.51
CA ILE A 154 -10.74 13.29 11.53
C ILE A 154 -11.08 13.89 10.17
N SER A 155 -12.25 13.56 9.62
CA SER A 155 -12.82 14.24 8.46
C SER A 155 -13.23 15.65 8.85
N LEU A 156 -12.64 16.66 8.21
CA LEU A 156 -13.00 18.07 8.45
C LEU A 156 -14.38 18.42 7.89
N GLY A 157 -14.82 17.69 6.86
CA GLY A 157 -16.15 17.83 6.26
C GLY A 157 -17.27 17.35 7.18
N SER A 158 -17.13 16.15 7.76
CA SER A 158 -18.18 15.55 8.61
C SER A 158 -17.98 15.75 10.11
N GLY A 159 -16.75 16.00 10.55
CA GLY A 159 -16.36 16.00 11.96
C GLY A 159 -16.17 14.61 12.57
N HIS A 160 -16.44 13.53 11.83
CA HIS A 160 -16.28 12.16 12.30
C HIS A 160 -14.88 11.62 12.02
N ILE A 161 -14.52 10.55 12.73
CA ILE A 161 -13.30 9.78 12.48
C ILE A 161 -13.38 9.17 11.08
N ALA A 162 -12.42 9.47 10.21
CA ALA A 162 -12.31 8.89 8.89
C ALA A 162 -11.48 7.59 8.88
N GLY A 163 -10.52 7.49 9.80
CA GLY A 163 -9.63 6.36 9.92
C GLY A 163 -8.65 6.56 11.08
N PHE A 164 -7.61 5.74 11.11
CA PHE A 164 -6.56 5.81 12.12
C PHE A 164 -5.18 5.68 11.47
N GLU A 165 -4.15 6.18 12.14
CA GLU A 165 -2.76 5.85 11.87
C GLU A 165 -2.23 4.91 12.96
N ALA A 166 -1.62 3.81 12.54
CA ALA A 166 -0.97 2.85 13.41
C ALA A 166 0.49 3.25 13.65
N LEU A 167 0.79 3.61 14.89
CA LEU A 167 2.10 4.06 15.34
C LEU A 167 2.76 2.99 16.20
N ALA A 168 3.96 2.54 15.82
CA ALA A 168 4.70 1.50 16.55
C ALA A 168 5.08 1.93 17.98
N ARG A 169 4.98 1.00 18.94
CA ARG A 169 5.42 1.12 20.34
C ARG A 169 6.07 -0.19 20.81
N TRP A 170 6.96 -0.09 21.79
CA TRP A 170 7.66 -1.21 22.41
C TRP A 170 7.21 -1.41 23.87
N ASP A 171 7.28 -2.65 24.36
CA ASP A 171 6.76 -3.09 25.67
C ASP A 171 7.56 -2.53 26.89
N ASP A 172 8.70 -1.86 26.67
CA ASP A 172 9.45 -1.18 27.74
C ASP A 172 8.88 0.20 28.14
N GLY A 173 7.78 0.61 27.50
CA GLY A 173 7.03 1.82 27.86
C GLY A 173 7.69 3.14 27.43
N GLU A 174 8.82 3.11 26.71
CA GLU A 174 9.44 4.33 26.18
C GLU A 174 8.85 4.70 24.82
N VAL A 175 8.35 5.95 24.71
CA VAL A 175 8.13 6.59 23.41
C VAL A 175 9.51 6.98 22.88
N ARG A 176 10.11 6.11 22.08
CA ARG A 176 11.21 6.52 21.21
C ARG A 176 10.58 7.04 19.92
N ASN A 177 10.95 8.25 19.49
CA ASN A 177 10.96 8.50 18.04
C ASN A 177 11.64 7.30 17.43
N PRO A 178 11.11 6.65 16.36
CA PRO A 178 11.75 5.48 15.79
C PRO A 178 13.24 5.84 15.66
N PRO A 179 14.14 5.19 16.43
CA PRO A 179 15.55 5.53 16.35
C PRO A 179 15.96 5.34 14.89
N SER A 180 17.10 5.90 14.49
CA SER A 180 17.73 5.55 13.20
C SER A 180 17.90 4.03 12.98
N ARG A 181 17.61 3.21 13.99
CA ARG A 181 17.42 1.76 13.94
C ARG A 181 15.99 1.37 13.56
N TYR A 182 15.67 1.56 12.28
CA TYR A 182 14.71 0.72 11.54
C TYR A 182 15.35 -0.66 11.22
N GLU A 183 15.98 -1.28 12.22
CA GLU A 183 16.77 -2.51 12.05
C GLU A 183 15.99 -3.78 12.39
N ASP A 184 14.77 -3.69 12.91
CA ASP A 184 13.90 -4.85 13.07
C ASP A 184 13.19 -5.15 11.75
N GLU A 185 13.67 -6.18 11.08
CA GLU A 185 13.14 -6.64 9.81
C GLU A 185 11.68 -7.11 9.95
N ALA A 186 11.19 -7.50 11.12
CA ALA A 186 9.79 -7.89 11.26
C ALA A 186 8.84 -6.70 11.47
N LEU A 187 9.35 -5.47 11.66
CA LEU A 187 8.57 -4.28 12.04
C LEU A 187 7.39 -4.01 11.09
N ALA A 188 7.67 -3.83 9.80
CA ALA A 188 6.65 -3.51 8.80
C ALA A 188 5.55 -4.59 8.73
N SER A 189 5.96 -5.87 8.64
CA SER A 189 5.02 -6.98 8.58
C SER A 189 4.16 -7.10 9.85
N ASN A 190 4.77 -6.99 11.03
CA ASN A 190 4.03 -7.01 12.30
C ASN A 190 3.04 -5.85 12.42
N MET A 191 3.45 -4.65 12.02
CA MET A 191 2.58 -3.48 12.01
C MET A 191 1.41 -3.67 11.04
N LEU A 192 1.66 -4.15 9.81
CA LEU A 192 0.60 -4.43 8.83
C LEU A 192 -0.41 -5.47 9.34
N ILE A 193 0.08 -6.60 9.87
CA ILE A 193 -0.78 -7.68 10.40
C ILE A 193 -1.68 -7.16 11.52
N ARG A 194 -1.11 -6.54 12.55
CA ARG A 194 -1.87 -6.03 13.71
C ARG A 194 -2.82 -4.88 13.31
N SER A 195 -2.41 -4.05 12.35
CA SER A 195 -3.21 -2.93 11.86
C SER A 195 -4.42 -3.41 11.05
N ALA A 196 -4.25 -4.42 10.21
CA ALA A 196 -5.35 -5.02 9.46
C ALA A 196 -6.36 -5.74 10.37
N GLU A 197 -5.86 -6.51 11.34
CA GLU A 197 -6.70 -7.15 12.36
C GLU A 197 -7.52 -6.10 13.13
N THR A 198 -6.86 -5.03 13.59
CA THR A 198 -7.53 -3.93 14.31
C THR A 198 -8.55 -3.22 13.43
N LEU A 199 -8.22 -2.96 12.16
CA LEU A 199 -9.15 -2.33 11.22
C LEU A 199 -10.41 -3.19 11.01
N SER A 200 -10.28 -4.51 10.90
CA SER A 200 -11.44 -5.42 10.85
C SER A 200 -12.34 -5.24 12.06
N LYS A 201 -11.77 -5.29 13.27
CA LYS A 201 -12.52 -5.10 14.54
C LYS A 201 -13.21 -3.74 14.62
N LEU A 202 -12.54 -2.66 14.19
CA LEU A 202 -13.13 -1.31 14.16
C LEU A 202 -14.33 -1.24 13.22
N ARG A 203 -14.23 -1.86 12.04
CA ARG A 203 -15.31 -1.90 11.03
C ARG A 203 -16.48 -2.76 11.49
N GLU A 204 -16.21 -3.93 12.06
CA GLU A 204 -17.23 -4.82 12.62
C GLU A 204 -17.99 -4.16 13.77
N SER A 205 -17.27 -3.55 14.71
CA SER A 205 -17.86 -2.93 15.91
C SER A 205 -18.68 -1.67 15.62
N SER A 206 -18.28 -0.89 14.61
CA SER A 206 -18.98 0.35 14.22
C SER A 206 -19.99 0.16 13.08
N GLY A 207 -19.92 -0.96 12.35
CA GLY A 207 -20.67 -1.17 11.11
C GLY A 207 -20.24 -0.28 9.94
N ARG A 208 -19.09 0.40 10.04
CA ARG A 208 -18.61 1.37 9.05
C ARG A 208 -17.59 0.76 8.10
N SER A 209 -17.96 0.70 6.82
CA SER A 209 -17.10 0.16 5.77
C SER A 209 -16.16 1.19 5.12
N ASP A 210 -16.21 2.45 5.54
CA ASP A 210 -15.43 3.57 5.00
C ASP A 210 -14.16 3.87 5.80
N LEU A 211 -13.94 3.18 6.91
CA LEU A 211 -12.74 3.36 7.74
C LEU A 211 -11.50 2.84 7.03
N PHE A 212 -10.42 3.61 7.16
CA PHE A 212 -9.09 3.25 6.71
C PHE A 212 -8.07 3.22 7.85
N MET A 213 -6.94 2.56 7.61
CA MET A 213 -5.79 2.46 8.50
C MET A 213 -4.53 2.85 7.76
N HIS A 214 -3.84 3.88 8.23
CA HIS A 214 -2.52 4.26 7.77
C HIS A 214 -1.44 3.44 8.48
N VAL A 215 -0.46 2.94 7.73
CA VAL A 215 0.68 2.19 8.24
C VAL A 215 1.95 2.73 7.59
N ASN A 216 2.88 3.20 8.41
CA ASN A 216 4.18 3.71 7.98
C ASN A 216 5.08 2.58 7.46
N LEU A 217 5.68 2.77 6.28
CA LEU A 217 6.75 1.94 5.74
C LEU A 217 8.00 2.77 5.43
N THR A 218 9.17 2.15 5.60
CA THR A 218 10.44 2.75 5.18
C THR A 218 10.80 2.40 3.74
N ALA A 219 11.77 3.13 3.16
CA ALA A 219 12.36 2.76 1.86
C ALA A 219 12.95 1.34 1.87
N ARG A 220 13.48 0.90 3.01
CA ARG A 220 14.03 -0.46 3.14
C ARG A 220 12.91 -1.49 3.09
N ASP A 221 11.76 -1.20 3.70
CA ASP A 221 10.61 -2.10 3.65
C ASP A 221 10.11 -2.26 2.22
N LEU A 222 10.01 -1.17 1.45
CA LEU A 222 9.63 -1.21 0.02
C LEU A 222 10.54 -2.09 -0.84
N SER A 223 11.82 -2.26 -0.47
CA SER A 223 12.74 -3.17 -1.16
C SER A 223 12.52 -4.65 -0.83
N ARG A 224 11.39 -5.03 -0.22
CA ARG A 224 11.08 -6.44 0.08
C ARG A 224 10.01 -6.93 -0.88
N SER A 225 10.31 -8.02 -1.58
CA SER A 225 9.40 -8.68 -2.53
C SER A 225 8.10 -9.18 -1.90
N THR A 226 8.12 -9.46 -0.59
CA THR A 226 7.03 -10.10 0.14
C THR A 226 5.93 -9.16 0.60
N LEU A 227 6.14 -7.83 0.60
CA LEU A 227 5.17 -6.88 1.12
C LEU A 227 3.85 -6.84 0.33
N PRO A 228 3.85 -6.75 -1.01
CA PRO A 228 2.59 -6.76 -1.77
C PRO A 228 1.77 -8.03 -1.52
N ALA A 229 2.42 -9.20 -1.45
CA ALA A 229 1.77 -10.47 -1.14
C ALA A 229 1.12 -10.45 0.26
N LEU A 230 1.84 -9.93 1.26
CA LEU A 230 1.32 -9.80 2.62
C LEU A 230 0.10 -8.86 2.67
N VAL A 231 0.18 -7.70 2.02
CA VAL A 231 -0.93 -6.74 1.99
C VAL A 231 -2.15 -7.35 1.27
N GLU A 232 -1.94 -8.03 0.15
CA GLU A 232 -3.01 -8.73 -0.56
C GLU A 232 -3.71 -9.76 0.35
N ALA A 233 -2.90 -10.61 1.00
CA ALA A 233 -3.42 -11.64 1.90
C ALA A 233 -4.24 -11.02 3.02
N LEU A 234 -3.72 -9.99 3.69
CA LEU A 234 -4.43 -9.29 4.76
C LEU A 234 -5.74 -8.66 4.26
N MET A 235 -5.71 -8.00 3.10
CA MET A 235 -6.91 -7.40 2.52
C MET A 235 -7.98 -8.44 2.20
N GLN A 236 -7.60 -9.59 1.61
CA GLN A 236 -8.53 -10.66 1.28
C GLN A 236 -9.05 -11.39 2.52
N GLY A 237 -8.19 -11.70 3.50
CA GLY A 237 -8.59 -12.46 4.70
C GLY A 237 -9.55 -11.74 5.61
N TYR A 238 -9.41 -10.42 5.70
CA TYR A 238 -10.27 -9.58 6.52
C TYR A 238 -11.39 -8.91 5.70
N ASP A 239 -11.58 -9.28 4.42
CA ASP A 239 -12.57 -8.69 3.50
C ASP A 239 -12.51 -7.15 3.50
N LEU A 240 -11.29 -6.60 3.46
CA LEU A 240 -11.06 -5.17 3.48
C LEU A 240 -11.24 -4.60 2.07
N PRO A 241 -11.99 -3.49 1.92
CA PRO A 241 -12.16 -2.88 0.62
C PRO A 241 -10.86 -2.23 0.15
N GLU A 242 -10.81 -1.92 -1.14
CA GLU A 242 -9.71 -1.17 -1.73
C GLU A 242 -9.40 0.10 -0.92
N LYS A 243 -8.11 0.40 -0.75
CA LYS A 243 -7.58 1.56 -0.03
C LYS A 243 -7.95 1.63 1.45
N ALA A 244 -8.44 0.53 2.05
CA ALA A 244 -8.67 0.42 3.48
C ALA A 244 -7.36 0.38 4.27
N ILE A 245 -6.38 -0.39 3.80
CA ILE A 245 -4.99 -0.28 4.27
C ILE A 245 -4.29 0.74 3.38
N ARG A 246 -3.70 1.75 4.02
CA ARG A 246 -3.00 2.85 3.36
C ARG A 246 -1.56 2.89 3.82
N ILE A 247 -0.65 2.83 2.87
CA ILE A 247 0.79 2.82 3.13
C ILE A 247 1.29 4.25 3.10
N GLU A 248 1.90 4.67 4.20
CA GLU A 248 2.57 5.97 4.32
C GLU A 248 4.04 5.84 3.95
N LEU A 249 4.48 6.73 3.08
CA LEU A 249 5.86 6.80 2.61
C LEU A 249 6.36 8.22 2.77
N THR A 250 7.47 8.39 3.47
CA THR A 250 8.11 9.70 3.56
C THR A 250 8.68 10.11 2.21
N GLU A 251 8.72 11.42 1.95
CA GLU A 251 9.33 11.98 0.74
C GLU A 251 10.76 11.45 0.50
N GLN A 252 11.58 11.42 1.56
CA GLN A 252 12.97 10.94 1.46
C GLN A 252 13.07 9.46 1.12
N ALA A 253 12.13 8.64 1.62
CA ALA A 253 12.09 7.22 1.31
C ALA A 253 11.78 7.00 -0.17
N ALA A 254 10.86 7.78 -0.73
CA ALA A 254 10.47 7.69 -2.13
C ALA A 254 11.58 8.16 -3.10
N LEU A 255 12.34 9.20 -2.75
CA LEU A 255 13.34 9.81 -3.64
C LEU A 255 14.70 9.10 -3.71
N ARG A 256 14.99 8.13 -2.82
CA ARG A 256 16.32 7.51 -2.72
C ARG A 256 16.64 6.55 -3.87
N ASP A 257 15.63 5.81 -4.34
CA ASP A 257 15.72 4.87 -5.45
C ASP A 257 14.40 4.91 -6.22
N GLU A 258 14.31 5.87 -7.14
CA GLU A 258 13.07 6.30 -7.77
C GLU A 258 12.36 5.18 -8.54
N SER A 259 13.10 4.44 -9.38
CA SER A 259 12.52 3.37 -10.20
C SER A 259 12.08 2.19 -9.33
N HIS A 260 12.86 1.85 -8.30
CA HIS A 260 12.54 0.74 -7.41
C HIS A 260 11.38 1.05 -6.48
N ALA A 261 11.38 2.25 -5.88
CA ALA A 261 10.29 2.71 -5.03
C ALA A 261 8.99 2.77 -5.83
N LEU A 262 9.03 3.27 -7.06
CA LEU A 262 7.87 3.32 -7.95
C LEU A 262 7.33 1.93 -8.29
N ALA A 263 8.20 0.97 -8.62
CA ALA A 263 7.81 -0.41 -8.86
C ALA A 263 7.11 -1.05 -7.64
N ALA A 264 7.66 -0.86 -6.44
CA ALA A 264 7.07 -1.38 -5.21
C ALA A 264 5.72 -0.74 -4.89
N VAL A 265 5.62 0.57 -5.06
CA VAL A 265 4.39 1.35 -4.89
C VAL A 265 3.32 0.92 -5.89
N MET A 266 3.70 0.66 -7.15
CA MET A 266 2.76 0.13 -8.13
C MET A 266 2.29 -1.26 -7.77
N ALA A 267 3.18 -2.12 -7.26
CA ALA A 267 2.79 -3.45 -6.78
C ALA A 267 1.82 -3.37 -5.59
N LEU A 268 2.01 -2.41 -4.68
CA LEU A 268 1.09 -2.17 -3.56
C LEU A 268 -0.29 -1.66 -4.04
N LYS A 269 -0.35 -0.72 -5.00
CA LYS A 269 -1.62 -0.33 -5.62
C LYS A 269 -2.27 -1.51 -6.35
N ALA A 270 -1.46 -2.34 -7.01
CA ALA A 270 -1.94 -3.51 -7.74
C ALA A 270 -2.71 -4.46 -6.83
N VAL A 271 -2.29 -4.59 -5.57
CA VAL A 271 -2.94 -5.42 -4.54
C VAL A 271 -4.08 -4.72 -3.80
N GLY A 272 -4.39 -3.47 -4.15
CA GLY A 272 -5.50 -2.70 -3.63
C GLY A 272 -5.16 -1.78 -2.45
N ALA A 273 -3.88 -1.63 -2.09
CA ALA A 273 -3.46 -0.69 -1.05
C ALA A 273 -3.65 0.76 -1.50
N GLY A 274 -4.01 1.64 -0.57
CA GLY A 274 -3.94 3.07 -0.78
C GLY A 274 -2.53 3.58 -0.49
N LEU A 275 -2.13 4.68 -1.12
CA LEU A 275 -0.82 5.28 -0.91
C LEU A 275 -0.92 6.70 -0.39
N VAL A 276 -0.08 7.01 0.58
CA VAL A 276 -0.05 8.31 1.26
C VAL A 276 1.37 8.83 1.25
N LEU A 277 1.55 10.02 0.68
CA LEU A 277 2.83 10.73 0.75
C LEU A 277 2.88 11.51 2.07
N ASP A 278 3.86 11.16 2.91
CA ASP A 278 4.01 11.69 4.26
C ASP A 278 5.10 12.76 4.37
N ASP A 279 5.03 13.57 5.43
CA ASP A 279 5.97 14.65 5.76
C ASP A 279 6.16 15.71 4.65
N PHE A 280 5.13 15.95 3.83
CA PHE A 280 5.26 16.87 2.70
C PHE A 280 5.51 18.31 3.16
N GLY A 281 6.60 18.91 2.66
CA GLY A 281 7.02 20.28 2.99
C GLY A 281 8.15 20.40 4.01
N THR A 282 8.75 19.29 4.46
CA THR A 282 9.92 19.26 5.37
C THR A 282 11.27 19.39 4.65
N GLY A 283 11.32 19.27 3.31
CA GLY A 283 12.55 19.21 2.50
C GLY A 283 12.48 19.87 1.12
N HIS A 284 13.26 19.33 0.16
CA HIS A 284 13.25 19.73 -1.26
C HIS A 284 12.04 19.14 -2.00
N SER A 285 10.83 19.36 -1.48
CA SER A 285 9.59 18.82 -2.03
C SER A 285 9.48 19.21 -3.51
N SER A 286 9.71 18.24 -4.39
CA SER A 286 9.66 18.46 -5.82
C SER A 286 8.25 18.11 -6.28
N PHE A 287 7.50 19.12 -6.73
CA PHE A 287 6.23 18.89 -7.44
C PHE A 287 6.39 17.95 -8.64
N ALA A 288 7.61 17.75 -9.15
CA ALA A 288 7.89 16.74 -10.16
C ALA A 288 7.54 15.33 -9.65
N TRP A 289 7.86 15.02 -8.38
CA TRP A 289 7.54 13.71 -7.83
C TRP A 289 6.03 13.49 -7.68
N LEU A 290 5.27 14.53 -7.31
CA LEU A 290 3.80 14.45 -7.30
C LEU A 290 3.20 14.20 -8.70
N ALA A 291 3.94 14.50 -9.78
CA ALA A 291 3.48 14.23 -11.13
C ALA A 291 3.65 12.74 -11.51
N ASP A 292 4.71 12.10 -11.03
CA ASP A 292 5.07 10.74 -11.40
C ASP A 292 4.61 9.68 -10.38
N PHE A 293 4.37 10.10 -9.13
CA PHE A 293 3.98 9.23 -8.02
C PHE A 293 2.46 9.23 -7.81
N PRO A 294 1.75 8.11 -8.05
CA PRO A 294 0.29 8.04 -7.97
C PRO A 294 -0.18 7.83 -6.52
N ALA A 295 0.14 8.77 -5.64
CA ALA A 295 -0.41 8.80 -4.28
C ALA A 295 -1.92 9.03 -4.31
N ASP A 296 -2.63 8.47 -3.34
CA ASP A 296 -4.07 8.71 -3.13
C ASP A 296 -4.30 9.83 -2.11
N SER A 297 -3.29 10.14 -1.29
CA SER A 297 -3.38 11.19 -0.27
C SER A 297 -2.03 11.85 0.00
N LEU A 298 -2.10 13.10 0.46
CA LEU A 298 -0.95 13.91 0.90
C LEU A 298 -1.11 14.28 2.39
N LYS A 299 -0.13 13.96 3.22
CA LYS A 299 -0.05 14.46 4.60
C LYS A 299 0.91 15.65 4.65
N VAL A 300 0.40 16.77 5.16
CA VAL A 300 1.16 18.02 5.29
C VAL A 300 1.75 18.09 6.69
N ASP A 301 3.07 18.17 6.75
CA ASP A 301 3.84 18.14 7.99
C ASP A 301 3.42 19.25 8.98
N HIS A 302 3.52 18.90 10.25
CA HIS A 302 3.19 19.77 11.37
C HIS A 302 3.95 21.10 11.40
N GLY A 303 5.15 21.20 10.81
CA GLY A 303 5.92 22.43 10.70
C GLY A 303 5.27 23.49 9.79
N LEU A 304 4.53 23.06 8.76
CA LEU A 304 3.66 23.95 7.98
C LEU A 304 2.36 24.24 8.73
N THR A 305 1.71 23.21 9.29
CA THR A 305 0.45 23.35 10.02
C THR A 305 0.56 24.28 11.22
N ARG A 306 1.67 24.26 11.98
CA ARG A 306 1.92 25.17 13.11
C ARG A 306 1.95 26.66 12.74
N ARG A 307 2.13 26.98 11.45
CA ARG A 307 2.18 28.36 10.95
C ARG A 307 0.84 28.83 10.36
N LEU A 308 -0.23 28.07 10.58
CA LEU A 308 -1.59 28.41 10.17
C LEU A 308 -2.00 29.80 10.68
N GLY A 309 -2.74 30.54 9.86
CA GLY A 309 -3.17 31.91 10.14
C GLY A 309 -2.17 32.98 9.67
N GLN A 310 -0.95 32.60 9.30
CA GLN A 310 -0.03 33.50 8.61
C GLN A 310 -0.39 33.57 7.13
N HIS A 311 -0.61 34.77 6.59
CA HIS A 311 -1.08 34.98 5.21
C HIS A 311 -0.29 34.20 4.14
N ARG A 312 1.05 34.16 4.25
CA ARG A 312 1.91 33.40 3.32
C ARG A 312 1.70 31.89 3.45
N THR A 313 1.69 31.37 4.68
CA THR A 313 1.45 29.94 4.93
C THR A 313 0.08 29.52 4.44
N ASP A 314 -0.97 30.27 4.78
CA ASP A 314 -2.34 29.99 4.35
C ASP A 314 -2.46 29.95 2.82
N THR A 315 -1.77 30.87 2.12
CA THR A 315 -1.74 30.89 0.66
C THR A 315 -1.08 29.64 0.08
N ILE A 316 0.05 29.21 0.67
CA ILE A 316 0.76 27.99 0.26
C ILE A 316 -0.12 26.76 0.50
N LEU A 317 -0.67 26.62 1.70
CA LEU A 317 -1.54 25.51 2.08
C LEU A 317 -2.77 25.42 1.17
N GLY A 318 -3.47 26.53 0.93
CA GLY A 318 -4.63 26.56 0.04
C GLY A 318 -4.30 26.27 -1.44
N THR A 319 -3.06 26.58 -1.88
CA THR A 319 -2.60 26.21 -3.22
C THR A 319 -2.27 24.72 -3.31
N LEU A 320 -1.67 24.17 -2.26
CA LEU A 320 -1.30 22.77 -2.16
C LEU A 320 -2.54 21.86 -2.14
N THR A 321 -3.55 22.19 -1.33
CA THR A 321 -4.82 21.43 -1.30
C THR A 321 -5.55 21.49 -2.64
N LEU A 322 -5.53 22.65 -3.30
CA LEU A 322 -6.09 22.79 -4.65
C LEU A 322 -5.35 21.92 -5.66
N LEU A 323 -4.01 21.84 -5.59
CA LEU A 323 -3.22 20.97 -6.45
C LEU A 323 -3.54 19.49 -6.20
N ALA A 324 -3.53 19.06 -4.94
CA ALA A 324 -3.85 17.69 -4.55
C ALA A 324 -5.23 17.27 -5.09
N ALA A 325 -6.25 18.13 -4.92
CA ALA A 325 -7.59 17.87 -5.45
C ALA A 325 -7.64 17.78 -6.98
N ARG A 326 -6.71 18.44 -7.71
CA ARG A 326 -6.60 18.34 -9.18
C ARG A 326 -5.89 17.09 -9.65
N LEU A 327 -5.16 16.42 -8.76
CA LEU A 327 -4.51 15.14 -8.95
C LEU A 327 -5.33 13.99 -8.35
N ASP A 328 -6.61 14.24 -8.02
CA ASP A 328 -7.51 13.28 -7.38
C ASP A 328 -6.99 12.71 -6.05
N MET A 329 -6.22 13.51 -5.32
CA MET A 329 -5.67 13.17 -4.00
C MET A 329 -6.44 13.85 -2.87
N THR A 330 -6.57 13.15 -1.75
CA THR A 330 -7.01 13.76 -0.49
C THR A 330 -5.86 14.41 0.28
N THR A 331 -6.18 15.27 1.24
CA THR A 331 -5.18 15.97 2.06
C THR A 331 -5.45 15.85 3.55
N THR A 332 -4.38 15.62 4.32
CA THR A 332 -4.43 15.56 5.79
C THR A 332 -3.48 16.61 6.36
N ALA A 333 -3.98 17.46 7.26
CA ALA A 333 -3.14 18.36 8.04
C ALA A 333 -2.68 17.67 9.33
N GLU A 334 -1.38 17.56 9.54
CA GLU A 334 -0.82 16.92 10.73
C GLU A 334 -0.46 17.89 11.86
N GLY A 335 -0.35 17.34 13.07
CA GLY A 335 0.10 18.07 14.25
C GLY A 335 -0.85 19.18 14.65
N VAL A 336 -2.16 19.01 14.42
CA VAL A 336 -3.18 19.98 14.85
C VAL A 336 -3.28 19.96 16.38
N GLU A 337 -2.90 21.07 17.02
CA GLU A 337 -2.85 21.21 18.48
C GLU A 337 -4.10 21.91 19.06
N HIS A 338 -4.81 22.72 18.25
CA HIS A 338 -6.01 23.44 18.68
C HIS A 338 -7.23 23.07 17.83
N LYS A 339 -8.37 22.80 18.49
CA LYS A 339 -9.63 22.47 17.76
C LYS A 339 -10.12 23.64 16.89
N ASP A 340 -9.79 24.86 17.27
CA ASP A 340 -10.18 26.08 16.55
C ASP A 340 -9.55 26.16 15.14
N ASP A 341 -8.44 25.46 14.91
CA ASP A 341 -7.76 25.40 13.61
C ASP A 341 -8.58 24.64 12.56
N ALA A 342 -9.50 23.75 12.98
CA ALA A 342 -10.28 22.90 12.08
C ALA A 342 -11.11 23.72 11.06
N ALA A 343 -11.72 24.83 11.50
CA ALA A 343 -12.52 25.68 10.62
C ALA A 343 -11.65 26.34 9.53
N LYS A 344 -10.43 26.73 9.90
CA LYS A 344 -9.47 27.34 8.99
C LYS A 344 -8.90 26.31 8.01
N LEU A 345 -8.48 25.14 8.49
CA LEU A 345 -8.00 24.04 7.65
C LEU A 345 -9.05 23.62 6.62
N ARG A 346 -10.32 23.48 7.05
CA ARG A 346 -11.44 23.23 6.14
C ARG A 346 -11.61 24.34 5.10
N SER A 347 -11.49 25.61 5.48
CA SER A 347 -11.58 26.73 4.54
C SER A 347 -10.45 26.77 3.51
N LEU A 348 -9.30 26.18 3.86
CA LEU A 348 -8.16 26.01 2.97
C LEU A 348 -8.29 24.75 2.10
N GLY A 349 -9.35 23.95 2.25
CA GLY A 349 -9.61 22.78 1.43
C GLY A 349 -8.99 21.48 1.92
N PHE A 350 -8.55 21.40 3.18
CA PHE A 350 -8.13 20.11 3.76
C PHE A 350 -9.32 19.17 3.94
N ASP A 351 -9.12 17.89 3.61
CA ASP A 351 -10.12 16.83 3.79
C ASP A 351 -10.10 16.28 5.21
N TYR A 352 -8.89 16.06 5.73
CA TYR A 352 -8.64 15.44 7.01
C TYR A 352 -7.73 16.28 7.90
N ALA A 353 -7.80 16.02 9.21
CA ALA A 353 -6.90 16.57 10.21
C ALA A 353 -6.52 15.51 11.24
N GLN A 354 -5.27 15.56 11.71
CA GLN A 354 -4.74 14.68 12.72
C GLN A 354 -3.89 15.47 13.72
N GLY A 355 -4.04 15.17 15.00
CA GLY A 355 -3.27 15.82 16.05
C GLY A 355 -3.92 15.77 17.42
N PHE A 356 -3.19 16.26 18.42
CA PHE A 356 -3.59 16.20 19.83
C PHE A 356 -4.82 17.07 20.16
N ALA A 357 -5.21 17.99 19.27
CA ALA A 357 -6.49 18.68 19.36
C ALA A 357 -7.68 17.70 19.41
N PHE A 358 -7.56 16.57 18.71
CA PHE A 358 -8.63 15.57 18.59
C PHE A 358 -8.41 14.44 19.58
N ALA A 359 -7.30 13.72 19.44
CA ALA A 359 -6.88 12.72 20.41
C ALA A 359 -5.37 12.41 20.29
N ARG A 360 -4.82 11.90 21.38
CA ARG A 360 -3.49 11.26 21.38
C ARG A 360 -3.61 9.83 20.85
N PRO A 361 -2.50 9.23 20.38
CA PRO A 361 -2.48 7.81 20.05
C PRO A 361 -2.94 6.95 21.23
N MET A 362 -3.70 5.90 20.98
CA MET A 362 -4.33 5.06 21.99
C MET A 362 -4.32 3.58 21.62
N GLU A 363 -4.42 2.69 22.61
CA GLU A 363 -4.48 1.24 22.37
C GLU A 363 -5.78 0.82 21.66
N GLU A 364 -5.79 -0.38 21.06
CA GLU A 364 -6.90 -0.95 20.28
C GLU A 364 -8.27 -0.78 20.98
N ALA A 365 -8.37 -1.20 22.25
CA ALA A 365 -9.62 -1.14 23.00
C ALA A 365 -10.13 0.29 23.18
N ALA A 366 -9.23 1.25 23.40
CA ALA A 366 -9.56 2.66 23.52
C ALA A 366 -9.96 3.25 22.16
N ALA A 367 -9.32 2.84 21.05
CA ALA A 367 -9.66 3.28 19.71
C ALA A 367 -11.07 2.82 19.30
N ILE A 368 -11.42 1.57 19.61
CA ILE A 368 -12.78 1.03 19.38
C ILE A 368 -13.80 1.83 20.20
N ALA A 369 -13.53 2.07 21.49
CA ALA A 369 -14.42 2.86 22.33
C ALA A 369 -14.55 4.32 21.84
N PHE A 370 -13.44 4.92 21.37
CA PHE A 370 -13.43 6.29 20.85
C PHE A 370 -14.16 6.42 19.51
N LEU A 371 -14.23 5.36 18.72
CA LEU A 371 -14.95 5.35 17.44
C LEU A 371 -16.48 5.30 17.60
N ILE A 372 -16.96 4.61 18.64
CA ILE A 372 -18.39 4.33 18.83
C ILE A 372 -19.10 5.42 19.65
N ASN A 373 -18.34 6.16 20.47
CA ASN A 373 -18.85 7.27 21.28
C ASN A 373 -18.73 8.61 20.54
#